data_AF-A0A954VR56-F1
#
_entry.id   AF-A0A954VR56-F1
#
_cell.length_a   1.000
_cell.length_b   1.000
_cell.length_c   1.000
_cell.angle_alpha   90.00
_cell.angle_beta   90.00
_cell.angle_gamma   90.00
#
_symmetry.space_group_name_H-M   'P 1'
#
loop_
_entity.id
_entity.type
_entity.pdbx_description
1 polymer ?
#
loop_
_entity_poly.entity_id
_entity_poly.type
_entity_poly.pdbx_seq_one_letter_code
_entity_poly.pdbx_strand_id
1 'polypeptide(L)' 'GPGPGGKAMASAPTLGLDAFCQKLLIWQDEKGTVHVTFNDLRVLAARQEVSGGLPLRVINGRLKETFLTALEQ' A
#
# COMPACT_ATOMS: atom_id res chain seq x y z
N GLY A 1 3.75 -4.85 -12.04
CA GLY A 1 2.91 -6.03 -12.32
C GLY A 1 2.40 -6.68 -11.04
N PRO A 2 1.28 -7.42 -11.09
CA PRO A 2 0.52 -7.91 -9.92
C PRO A 2 1.18 -9.06 -9.15
N GLY A 3 2.25 -9.67 -9.68
CA GLY A 3 2.88 -10.88 -9.14
C GLY A 3 3.19 -10.87 -7.63
N PRO A 4 3.74 -9.79 -7.03
CA PRO A 4 3.98 -9.75 -5.59
C PRO A 4 2.70 -9.85 -4.74
N GLY A 5 1.59 -9.28 -5.20
CA GLY A 5 0.30 -9.37 -4.51
C GLY A 5 -0.22 -10.81 -4.51
N GLY A 6 -0.15 -11.49 -5.66
CA GLY A 6 -0.49 -12.90 -5.76
C GLY A 6 0.35 -13.80 -4.85
N LYS A 7 1.67 -13.54 -4.77
CA LYS A 7 2.56 -14.27 -3.84
C LYS A 7 2.19 -14.09 -2.37
N ALA A 8 1.80 -12.87 -1.98
CA ALA A 8 1.36 -12.59 -0.62
C ALA A 8 0.02 -13.28 -0.29
N MET A 9 -0.94 -13.25 -1.22
CA MET A 9 -2.26 -13.89 -1.03
C MET A 9 -2.19 -15.43 -1.03
N ALA A 10 -1.20 -16.03 -1.68
CA ALA A 10 -1.03 -17.49 -1.69
C ALA A 10 -0.85 -18.07 -0.29
N SER A 11 -0.17 -17.36 0.61
CA SER A 11 0.02 -17.76 2.01
C SER A 11 -1.00 -17.15 2.98
N ALA A 12 -1.66 -16.07 2.58
CA ALA A 12 -2.60 -15.33 3.41
C ALA A 12 -3.72 -14.68 2.57
N PRO A 13 -4.76 -15.46 2.20
CA PRO A 13 -5.83 -14.98 1.32
C PRO A 13 -6.62 -13.80 1.90
N THR A 14 -6.69 -13.67 3.24
CA THR A 14 -7.38 -12.59 3.95
C THR A 14 -6.81 -11.20 3.63
N LEU A 15 -5.55 -11.12 3.18
CA LEU A 15 -4.94 -9.87 2.70
C LEU A 15 -5.68 -9.29 1.48
N GLY A 16 -6.40 -10.12 0.73
CA GLY A 16 -7.24 -9.67 -0.39
C GLY A 16 -8.39 -8.75 0.04
N LEU A 17 -8.83 -8.82 1.30
CA LEU A 17 -9.98 -8.05 1.80
C LEU A 17 -9.66 -6.57 2.04
N ASP A 18 -8.46 -6.25 2.52
CA ASP A 18 -8.12 -4.91 2.98
C ASP A 18 -6.74 -4.39 2.53
N ALA A 19 -5.76 -5.29 2.32
CA ALA A 19 -4.40 -4.95 2.00
C ALA A 19 -4.28 -4.61 0.50
N PHE A 20 -4.82 -5.45 -0.36
CA PHE A 20 -4.76 -5.23 -1.81
C PHE A 20 -5.88 -4.35 -2.37
N CYS A 21 -6.94 -4.10 -1.58
CA CYS A 21 -7.84 -2.97 -1.81
C CYS A 21 -7.17 -1.67 -1.33
N GLN A 22 -6.26 -1.15 -2.15
CA GLN A 22 -5.55 0.10 -1.85
C GLN A 22 -6.53 1.25 -1.67
N LYS A 23 -6.39 1.94 -0.54
CA LYS A 23 -7.17 3.13 -0.17
C LYS A 23 -6.25 4.32 -0.24
N LEU A 24 -6.65 5.30 -1.04
CA LEU A 24 -5.94 6.54 -1.23
C LEU A 24 -6.77 7.67 -0.64
N LEU A 25 -6.15 8.52 0.18
CA LEU A 25 -6.72 9.78 0.62
C LEU A 25 -5.83 10.90 0.09
N ILE A 26 -6.41 11.69 -0.82
CA ILE A 26 -5.82 12.91 -1.36
C ILE A 26 -6.46 14.07 -0.62
N TRP A 27 -5.63 14.97 -0.09
CA TRP A 27 -6.09 16.12 0.67
C TRP A 27 -5.12 17.28 0.53
N GLN A 28 -5.58 18.49 0.80
CA GLN A 28 -4.76 19.70 0.78
C GLN A 28 -4.67 20.28 2.18
N ASP A 29 -3.48 20.69 2.60
CA ASP A 29 -3.29 21.37 3.88
C ASP A 29 -3.58 22.88 3.80
N GLU A 30 -3.56 23.56 4.95
CA GLU A 30 -3.80 25.00 5.06
C GLU A 30 -2.79 25.86 4.29
N LYS A 31 -1.62 25.30 3.94
CA LYS A 31 -0.58 25.98 3.15
C LYS A 31 -0.75 25.76 1.65
N GLY A 32 -1.78 25.02 1.24
CA GLY A 32 -2.05 24.69 -0.16
C GLY A 32 -1.26 23.49 -0.67
N THR A 33 -0.54 22.75 0.18
CA THR A 33 0.24 21.57 -0.23
C THR A 33 -0.69 20.38 -0.41
N VAL A 34 -0.61 19.70 -1.55
CA VAL A 34 -1.36 18.47 -1.82
C VAL A 34 -0.61 17.28 -1.25
N HIS A 35 -1.31 16.48 -0.44
CA HIS A 35 -0.81 15.30 0.22
C HIS A 35 -1.52 14.06 -0.31
N VAL A 36 -0.75 12.97 -0.44
CA VAL A 36 -1.26 11.65 -0.78
C VAL A 36 -0.93 10.71 0.36
N THR A 37 -1.97 10.15 0.97
CA THR A 37 -1.85 9.18 2.07
C THR A 37 -2.51 7.86 1.67
N PHE A 38 -1.91 6.74 2.06
CA PHE A 38 -2.38 5.41 1.70
C PHE A 38 -2.06 4.41 2.81
N ASN A 39 -2.76 3.28 2.81
CA ASN A 39 -2.60 2.25 3.83
C ASN A 39 -1.24 1.52 3.73
N ASP A 40 -0.48 1.44 4.84
CA ASP A 40 0.72 0.58 4.91
C ASP A 40 0.29 -0.90 4.96
N LEU A 41 0.69 -1.65 3.93
CA LEU A 41 0.36 -3.07 3.78
C LEU A 41 0.84 -3.95 4.94
N ARG A 42 1.96 -3.60 5.58
CA ARG A 42 2.51 -4.36 6.70
C ARG A 42 1.71 -4.15 7.97
N VAL A 43 1.15 -2.96 8.16
CA VAL A 43 0.25 -2.67 9.29
C VAL A 43 -1.05 -3.47 9.13
N LEU A 44 -1.60 -3.54 7.91
CA LEU A 44 -2.77 -4.36 7.63
C LEU A 44 -2.48 -5.86 7.77
N ALA A 45 -1.33 -6.33 7.32
CA ALA A 45 -0.92 -7.72 7.52
C ALA A 45 -0.76 -8.05 9.01
N ALA A 46 -0.11 -7.17 9.79
CA ALA A 46 0.03 -7.36 11.24
C ALA A 46 -1.33 -7.43 11.96
N ARG A 47 -2.31 -6.61 11.55
CA ARG A 47 -3.69 -6.67 12.06
C ARG A 47 -4.37 -8.02 11.82
N GLN A 48 -3.99 -8.71 10.75
CA GLN A 48 -4.50 -10.04 10.41
C GLN A 48 -3.61 -11.17 10.92
N GLU A 49 -2.60 -10.88 11.76
CA GLU A 49 -1.62 -11.86 12.24
C GLU A 49 -0.81 -12.52 11.10
N VAL A 50 -0.67 -11.81 9.98
CA VAL A 50 0.08 -12.24 8.80
C VAL A 50 1.47 -11.60 8.80
N SER A 51 2.48 -12.38 8.40
CA SER A 51 3.86 -11.88 8.30
C SER A 51 3.99 -10.73 7.29
N GLY A 52 4.65 -9.65 7.72
CA GLY A 52 4.93 -8.44 6.92
C GLY A 52 6.00 -8.63 5.83
N GLY A 53 6.12 -9.83 5.25
CA GLY A 53 7.26 -10.30 4.47
C GLY A 53 7.64 -9.48 3.24
N LEU A 54 8.72 -9.88 2.56
CA LEU A 54 9.30 -9.19 1.41
C LEU A 54 8.28 -8.74 0.33
N PRO A 55 7.24 -9.53 -0.04
CA PRO A 55 6.25 -9.09 -1.01
C PRO A 55 5.53 -7.79 -0.63
N LEU A 56 5.11 -7.65 0.64
CA LEU A 56 4.40 -6.46 1.12
C LEU A 56 5.31 -5.23 1.14
N ARG A 57 6.58 -5.41 1.52
CA ARG A 57 7.58 -4.34 1.47
C ARG A 57 7.82 -3.83 0.05
N VAL A 58 7.92 -4.74 -0.92
CA VAL A 58 8.10 -4.37 -2.34
C VAL A 58 6.90 -3.60 -2.87
N ILE A 59 5.68 -4.01 -2.52
CA ILE A 59 4.47 -3.32 -2.98
C ILE A 59 4.36 -1.93 -2.35
N ASN A 60 4.60 -1.77 -1.04
CA ASN A 60 4.64 -0.47 -0.38
C ASN A 60 5.64 0.49 -1.04
N GLY A 61 6.84 0.02 -1.37
CA GLY A 61 7.84 0.83 -2.05
C GLY A 61 7.36 1.33 -3.41
N ARG A 62 6.77 0.45 -4.22
CA ARG A 62 6.21 0.80 -5.53
C ARG A 62 5.04 1.79 -5.43
N LEU A 63 4.17 1.64 -4.43
CA LEU A 63 3.07 2.58 -4.19
C LEU A 63 3.61 3.98 -3.87
N LYS A 64 4.58 4.05 -2.94
CA LYS A 64 5.24 5.30 -2.58
C LYS A 64 5.87 5.98 -3.80
N GLU A 65 6.66 5.24 -4.58
CA GLU A 65 7.30 5.75 -5.79
C GLU A 65 6.27 6.27 -6.81
N THR A 66 5.24 5.46 -7.11
CA THR A 66 4.17 5.84 -8.05
C THR A 66 3.48 7.14 -7.64
N PHE A 67 3.12 7.29 -6.36
CA PHE A 67 2.39 8.46 -5.90
C PHE A 67 3.27 9.71 -5.78
N LEU A 68 4.54 9.57 -5.39
CA LEU A 68 5.47 10.71 -5.36
C LEU A 68 5.73 11.25 -6.77
N THR A 69 5.99 10.38 -7.75
CA THR A 69 6.17 10.79 -9.15
C THR A 69 4.90 11.43 -9.73
N ALA A 70 3.71 11.04 -9.27
CA ALA A 70 2.47 11.66 -9.71
C ALA A 70 2.26 13.08 -9.15
N LEU A 71 2.87 13.41 -8.00
CA LEU A 71 2.82 14.76 -7.41
C LEU A 71 3.86 15.72 -8.00
N GLU A 72 4.86 15.20 -8.70
CA GLU A 72 5.92 15.98 -9.36
C GLU A 72 5.52 16.47 -10.78
N GLN A 73 4.35 16.04 -11.29
CA GLN A 73 3.81 16.40 -12.61
C GLN A 73 2.78 17.53 -12.51
#